data_AF-A0A543J3A0-F1
#
_entry.id   AF-A0A543J3A0-F1
#
_cell.length_a   1.000
_cell.length_b   1.000
_cell.length_c   1.000
_cell.angle_alpha   90.00
_cell.angle_beta   90.00
_cell.angle_gamma   90.00
#
_symmetry.space_group_name_H-M   'P 1'
#
loop_
_entity.id
_entity.type
_entity.pdbx_description
1 polymer ?
#
loop_
_entity_poly.entity_id
_entity_poly.type
_entity_poly.pdbx_seq_one_letter_code
_entity_poly.pdbx_strand_id
1 'polypeptide(L)'
;MDVRWVGPDGLEVVPGRQGGRQVLRVLRRGRHVADCHSVEEVARHVDLADLCEVITLRPDRRAIPEAAETRGLQGCRRADPGELGI
;
A
#
# COMPACT_ATOMS: atom_id res chain seq x y z
N MET A 1 -8.70 -9.36 -8.36
CA MET A 1 -8.25 -8.91 -7.03
C MET A 1 -7.65 -10.13 -6.37
N ASP A 2 -6.34 -10.10 -6.12
CA ASP A 2 -5.70 -11.15 -5.34
C ASP A 2 -5.99 -10.88 -3.86
N VAL A 3 -6.93 -11.64 -3.29
CA VAL A 3 -7.24 -11.57 -1.85
C VAL A 3 -6.13 -12.30 -1.13
N ARG A 4 -5.39 -11.62 -0.26
CA ARG A 4 -4.31 -12.21 0.55
C ARG A 4 -4.51 -11.77 1.98
N TRP A 5 -4.42 -12.71 2.91
CA TRP A 5 -4.47 -12.44 4.33
C TRP A 5 -3.11 -12.72 4.94
N VAL A 6 -2.67 -11.87 5.86
CA VAL A 6 -1.39 -12.00 6.54
C VAL A 6 -1.61 -11.96 8.05
N GLY A 7 -0.86 -12.77 8.76
CA GLY A 7 -0.84 -12.81 10.22
C GLY A 7 0.60 -12.68 10.75
N PRO A 8 0.76 -12.79 12.08
CA PRO A 8 2.07 -12.75 12.74
C PRO A 8 3.00 -13.88 12.25
N ASP A 9 4.28 -13.75 12.56
CA ASP A 9 5.34 -14.72 12.21
C ASP A 9 5.53 -15.04 10.72
N GLY A 10 4.97 -14.21 9.84
CA GLY A 10 4.96 -14.45 8.39
C GLY A 10 3.95 -15.52 7.98
N LEU A 11 2.86 -15.68 8.74
CA LEU A 11 1.71 -16.45 8.31
C LEU A 11 0.99 -15.74 7.16
N GLU A 12 0.56 -16.52 6.18
CA GLU A 12 -0.22 -16.02 5.06
C GLU A 12 -1.32 -17.02 4.70
N VAL A 13 -2.48 -16.52 4.34
CA VAL A 13 -3.57 -17.30 3.76
C VAL A 13 -3.92 -16.72 2.40
N VAL A 14 -3.76 -17.54 1.35
CA VAL A 14 -3.99 -17.15 -0.04
C VAL A 14 -4.93 -18.13 -0.74
N PRO A 15 -5.70 -17.69 -1.75
CA PRO A 15 -6.46 -18.57 -2.61
C PRO A 15 -5.53 -19.56 -3.34
N GLY A 16 -5.90 -20.84 -3.32
CA GLY A 16 -5.23 -21.90 -4.05
C GLY A 16 -6.21 -22.72 -4.90
N ARG A 17 -5.66 -23.66 -5.67
CA ARG A 17 -6.45 -24.71 -6.35
C ARG A 17 -5.84 -26.08 -6.08
N GLN A 18 -6.69 -27.06 -5.80
CA GLN A 18 -6.34 -28.46 -5.63
C GLN A 18 -7.40 -29.33 -6.32
N GLY A 19 -6.99 -30.19 -7.25
CA GLY A 19 -7.92 -31.05 -8.00
C GLY A 19 -9.04 -30.29 -8.72
N GLY A 20 -8.77 -29.06 -9.18
CA GLY A 20 -9.76 -28.18 -9.83
C GLY A 20 -10.67 -27.40 -8.88
N ARG A 21 -10.68 -27.72 -7.58
CA ARG A 21 -11.45 -27.01 -6.55
C ARG A 21 -10.64 -25.87 -5.94
N GLN A 22 -11.33 -24.82 -5.51
CA GLN A 22 -10.72 -23.71 -4.77
C GLN A 22 -10.47 -24.13 -3.32
N VAL A 23 -9.33 -23.69 -2.77
CA VAL A 23 -8.90 -23.95 -1.39
C VAL A 23 -8.28 -22.69 -0.79
N LEU A 24 -8.14 -22.66 0.54
CA LEU A 24 -7.37 -21.68 1.28
C LEU A 24 -6.00 -22.28 1.59
N ARG A 25 -4.95 -21.76 0.96
CA ARG A 25 -3.58 -22.20 1.17
C ARG A 25 -2.95 -21.41 2.30
N VAL A 26 -2.50 -22.12 3.33
CA VAL A 26 -1.74 -21.56 4.43
C VAL A 26 -0.25 -21.66 4.12
N LEU A 27 0.44 -20.53 4.21
CA LEU A 27 1.88 -20.41 4.10
C LEU A 27 2.46 -19.89 5.42
N ARG A 28 3.70 -20.27 5.72
CA ARG A 28 4.49 -19.65 6.78
C ARG A 28 5.87 -19.31 6.23
N ARG A 29 6.20 -18.02 6.24
CA ARG A 29 7.44 -17.48 5.66
C ARG A 29 7.65 -17.96 4.22
N GLY A 30 6.57 -17.90 3.42
CA GLY A 30 6.54 -18.34 2.02
C GLY A 30 6.55 -19.86 1.79
N ARG A 31 6.64 -20.69 2.83
CA ARG A 31 6.59 -22.16 2.70
C ARG A 31 5.17 -22.67 2.87
N HIS A 32 4.77 -23.62 2.04
CA HIS A 32 3.47 -24.29 2.15
C HIS A 32 3.34 -25.07 3.45
N VAL A 33 2.21 -24.89 4.13
CA VAL A 33 1.85 -25.60 5.37
C VAL A 33 0.67 -26.53 5.14
N ALA A 34 -0.43 -26.01 4.57
CA ALA A 34 -1.64 -26.78 4.33
C ALA A 34 -2.50 -26.15 3.22
N ASP A 35 -3.28 -26.99 2.53
CA ASP A 35 -4.40 -26.57 1.70
C ASP A 35 -5.70 -26.93 2.44
N CYS A 36 -6.52 -25.93 2.74
CA CYS A 36 -7.72 -26.05 3.58
C CYS A 36 -8.99 -25.84 2.75
N HIS A 37 -10.01 -26.66 2.98
CA HIS A 37 -11.31 -26.60 2.31
C HIS A 37 -12.37 -25.83 3.11
N SER A 38 -12.12 -25.54 4.38
CA SER A 38 -13.02 -24.75 5.23
C SER A 38 -12.26 -23.79 6.15
N VAL A 39 -13.00 -22.87 6.76
CA VAL A 39 -12.45 -21.92 7.75
C VAL A 39 -12.01 -22.64 9.02
N GLU A 40 -12.75 -23.68 9.44
CA GLU A 40 -12.39 -24.50 10.60
C GLU A 40 -11.06 -25.23 10.41
N GLU A 41 -10.75 -25.65 9.18
CA GLU A 41 -9.44 -26.23 8.86
C GLU A 41 -8.32 -25.19 8.93
N VAL A 42 -8.57 -23.97 8.44
CA VAL A 42 -7.61 -22.85 8.56
C VAL A 42 -7.33 -22.51 10.03
N ALA A 43 -8.37 -22.48 10.87
CA ALA A 43 -8.28 -22.17 12.30
C ALA A 43 -7.40 -23.17 13.09
N ARG A 44 -7.09 -24.35 12.53
CA ARG A 44 -6.13 -25.30 13.13
C ARG A 44 -4.68 -24.88 12.96
N HIS A 45 -4.41 -23.96 12.03
CA HIS A 45 -3.05 -23.55 11.65
C HIS A 45 -2.74 -22.10 12.02
N VAL A 46 -3.77 -21.24 12.16
CA VAL A 46 -3.62 -19.81 12.42
C VAL A 46 -4.69 -19.36 13.42
N ASP A 47 -4.39 -18.30 14.18
CA ASP A 47 -5.43 -17.55 14.87
C ASP A 47 -6.13 -16.64 13.86
N LEU A 48 -7.43 -16.84 13.66
CA LEU A 48 -8.22 -16.06 12.70
C LEU A 48 -8.32 -14.58 13.10
N ALA A 49 -8.24 -14.27 14.41
CA ALA A 49 -8.35 -12.90 14.90
C ALA A 49 -7.12 -12.04 14.54
N ASP A 50 -5.99 -12.69 14.26
CA ASP A 50 -4.73 -12.04 13.93
C ASP A 50 -4.53 -11.80 12.42
N LEU A 51 -5.46 -12.27 11.58
CA LEU A 51 -5.36 -12.13 10.14
C LEU A 51 -5.88 -10.78 9.65
N CYS A 52 -5.05 -10.09 8.87
CA CYS A 52 -5.40 -8.85 8.19
C CYS A 52 -5.41 -9.08 6.66
N GLU A 53 -6.45 -8.60 5.98
CA GLU A 53 -6.47 -8.58 4.52
C GLU A 53 -5.49 -7.53 3.99
N VAL A 54 -4.65 -7.93 3.03
CA VAL A 54 -3.73 -7.06 2.30
C VAL A 54 -4.44 -6.53 1.07
N ILE A 55 -4.67 -5.23 1.04
CA ILE A 55 -5.19 -4.52 -0.13
C ILE A 55 -4.09 -3.72 -0.81
N THR A 56 -4.02 -3.79 -2.14
CA THR A 56 -3.16 -2.92 -2.92
C THR A 56 -3.86 -1.58 -3.13
N LEU A 57 -3.36 -0.53 -2.48
CA LEU A 57 -3.77 0.84 -2.80
C LEU A 57 -3.22 1.21 -4.18
N ARG A 58 -4.10 1.49 -5.14
CA ARG A 58 -3.68 2.06 -6.41
C ARG A 58 -3.25 3.51 -6.15
N PRO A 59 -2.17 4.02 -6.77
CA PRO A 59 -1.85 5.43 -6.69
C PRO A 59 -3.03 6.23 -7.25
N ASP A 60 -3.52 7.18 -6.45
CA ASP A 60 -4.61 8.07 -6.85
C ASP A 60 -4.14 8.92 -8.05
N ARG A 61 -4.86 8.84 -9.17
CA ARG A 61 -4.56 9.67 -10.36
C ARG A 61 -4.95 11.14 -10.15
N ARG A 62 -5.53 11.46 -8.99
CA ARG A 62 -5.89 12.80 -8.54
C ARG A 62 -4.90 13.29 -7.48
N ALA A 63 -3.62 13.36 -7.84
CA ALA A 63 -2.78 14.39 -7.26
C ALA A 63 -3.43 15.74 -7.61
N ILE A 64 -4.02 16.39 -6.61
CA ILE A 64 -4.42 17.79 -6.71
C ILE A 64 -3.13 18.53 -7.06
N PRO A 65 -3.03 19.26 -8.19
CA PRO A 65 -1.90 20.15 -8.38
C PRO A 65 -1.97 21.16 -7.24
N GLU A 66 -0.93 21.19 -6.42
CA GLU A 66 -0.71 22.18 -5.39
C GLU A 66 -0.81 23.57 -6.02
N ALA A 67 -2.01 24.14 -5.99
CA ALA A 67 -2.29 25.45 -6.54
C ALA A 67 -1.72 26.48 -5.58
N ALA A 68 -0.57 27.03 -5.98
CA ALA A 68 -0.18 28.42 -5.78
C ALA A 68 -0.34 28.98 -4.35
N GLU A 69 0.69 28.79 -3.51
CA GLU A 69 0.91 29.76 -2.44
C GLU A 69 1.58 31.01 -3.00
N THR A 70 0.72 32.02 -3.19
CA THR A 70 1.07 33.37 -3.57
C THR A 70 1.61 34.08 -2.32
N ARG A 71 2.93 34.18 -2.18
CA ARG A 71 3.55 35.30 -1.45
C ARG A 71 3.83 36.36 -2.51
N GLY A 72 3.00 37.38 -2.65
CA GLY A 72 2.88 38.44 -1.66
C GLY A 72 3.84 39.55 -2.09
N LEU A 73 3.26 40.66 -2.53
CA LEU A 73 3.93 41.79 -3.17
C LEU A 73 5.09 42.39 -2.34
N GLN A 74 5.94 43.12 -3.07
CA GLN A 74 6.43 44.48 -2.76
C GLN A 74 7.91 44.60 -2.34
N GLY A 75 8.69 45.24 -3.23
CA GLY A 75 10.10 45.54 -2.98
C GLY A 75 10.77 46.36 -4.09
N CYS A 76 10.26 47.57 -4.32
CA CYS A 76 10.98 48.73 -4.84
C CYS A 76 11.50 48.69 -6.30
N ARG A 77 10.74 49.35 -7.19
CA ARG A 77 11.35 50.20 -8.23
C ARG A 77 12.23 51.25 -7.54
N ARG A 78 13.46 51.43 -8.02
CA ARG A 78 14.12 52.74 -8.02
C ARG A 78 14.84 52.90 -9.34
N ALA A 79 14.38 53.87 -10.12
CA ALA A 79 15.14 54.41 -11.24
C ALA A 79 16.34 55.22 -10.71
N ASP A 80 17.37 55.29 -11.57
CA ASP A 80 18.68 55.95 -11.46
C ASP A 80 18.74 57.29 -10.70
N PRO A 81 19.94 57.62 -10.17
CA PRO A 81 20.73 58.64 -10.86
C PRO A 81 22.25 58.44 -10.79
N GLY A 82 22.96 58.85 -11.85
CA GLY A 82 24.24 59.55 -11.69
C GLY A 82 25.48 58.94 -12.31
N GLU A 83 25.93 59.60 -13.38
CA GLU A 83 27.24 59.66 -14.02
C GLU A 83 28.46 59.60 -13.08
N LEU A 84 29.57 58.98 -13.52
CA LEU A 84 30.91 59.61 -13.73
C LEU A 84 32.09 58.60 -13.75
N GLY A 85 32.88 58.64 -14.84
CA GLY A 85 34.32 58.36 -14.94
C GLY A 85 34.76 56.90 -14.74
N ILE A 86 35.58 56.27 -15.60
CA ILE A 86 36.67 56.71 -16.49
C ILE A 86 36.91 55.59 -17.51
#